data_AF-A0A0E3ZUB4-F1
#
_entry.id   AF-A0A0E3ZUB4-F1
#
_cell.length_a   1.000
_cell.length_b   1.000
_cell.length_c   1.000
_cell.angle_alpha   90.00
_cell.angle_beta   90.00
_cell.angle_gamma   90.00
#
_symmetry.space_group_name_H-M   'P 1'
#
loop_
_entity.id
_entity.type
_entity.pdbx_description
1 polymer ?
#
loop_
_entity_poly.entity_id
_entity_poly.type
_entity_poly.pdbx_seq_one_letter_code
_entity_poly.pdbx_strand_id
1 'polypeptide(L)'
;MRFSHLPLSFVIAAGIAVTACEDHRLPAIISYPAFAEASDPKVLATSPNGTVIYNGGFGSAIAGDPLDPAVFYLLTDRGPNAAGSVANSIIFGKADFTPQVGKFRVVGNQLVLEQTILLKNAAGQLLTGLPNPVGQGNTGEIALDLNGKTIAPNADGIDSEGLALSSDGTFWVSDEYGPHIVHFDASGNTIERINPFGSGTGGRTLPKVLARRRPNRGMEGLTITPDGKTLVGLMQSPMYNPSSAAVSGSTVIRVVTFDIASGATKQYVYLMENASLTGCSEIAAITATTFLAIERDGDYGGNPVKPSTFKRVYKFDLAGATDISDPTNSDSGKLYNGLTVEQLKDKAGLQNAGIIPVTKTLVFDLLTNISPVYPHDKAEGISLIGSNRLAISNDDDFGVVDNGQNGFTTKILPATGQVDRNRIYFVTLPTPLK
;
A
#
# COMPACT_ATOMS: atom_id res chain seq x y z
N MET A 1 78.18 24.50 37.81
CA MET A 1 77.87 25.17 36.52
C MET A 1 78.35 24.29 35.38
N ARG A 2 77.48 24.08 34.37
CA ARG A 2 77.70 23.48 33.02
C ARG A 2 77.87 21.95 33.01
N PHE A 3 76.79 21.17 32.93
CA PHE A 3 75.95 20.79 31.76
C PHE A 3 76.70 19.99 30.67
N SER A 4 76.49 18.67 30.68
CA SER A 4 76.79 17.71 29.63
C SER A 4 75.56 17.53 28.72
N HIS A 5 75.76 17.66 27.41
CA HIS A 5 74.74 17.44 26.38
C HIS A 5 74.52 15.94 26.13
N LEU A 6 73.26 15.47 26.24
CA LEU A 6 72.79 14.22 25.65
C LEU A 6 72.00 14.52 24.36
N PRO A 7 72.08 13.68 23.30
CA PRO A 7 71.26 13.83 22.12
C PRO A 7 69.87 13.20 22.33
N LEU A 8 68.83 13.95 21.96
CA LEU A 8 67.44 13.54 21.98
C LEU A 8 67.13 12.72 20.72
N SER A 9 66.86 11.42 20.89
CA SER A 9 66.38 10.55 19.81
C SER A 9 64.85 10.61 19.75
N PHE A 10 64.30 11.13 18.66
CA PHE A 10 62.86 11.08 18.38
C PHE A 10 62.48 9.67 17.88
N VAL A 11 61.65 8.96 18.64
CA VAL A 11 60.97 7.75 18.18
C VAL A 11 59.66 8.18 17.54
N ILE A 12 59.56 8.08 16.21
CA ILE A 12 58.30 8.22 15.48
C ILE A 12 57.56 6.88 15.60
N ALA A 13 56.53 6.84 16.45
CA ALA A 13 55.58 5.73 16.48
C ALA A 13 54.62 5.88 15.30
N ALA A 14 54.86 5.12 14.22
CA ALA A 14 53.90 4.99 13.14
C ALA A 14 52.72 4.13 13.61
N GLY A 15 51.62 4.79 13.98
CA GLY A 15 50.34 4.12 14.23
C GLY A 15 49.78 3.59 12.91
N ILE A 16 49.79 2.28 12.75
CA ILE A 16 49.02 1.62 11.68
C ILE A 16 47.55 1.73 12.05
N ALA A 17 46.84 2.67 11.44
CA ALA A 17 45.39 2.70 11.47
C ALA A 17 44.90 1.51 10.62
N VAL A 18 44.48 0.44 11.30
CA VAL A 18 43.72 -0.64 10.64
C VAL A 18 42.34 -0.08 10.36
N THR A 19 42.16 0.49 9.17
CA THR A 19 40.82 0.70 8.61
C THR A 19 40.21 -0.67 8.41
N ALA A 20 39.35 -1.09 9.33
CA ALA A 20 38.48 -2.23 9.07
C ALA A 20 37.58 -1.84 7.90
N CYS A 21 37.92 -2.34 6.70
CA CYS A 21 36.91 -2.50 5.67
C CYS A 21 35.77 -3.29 6.31
N GLU A 22 34.53 -2.79 6.20
CA GLU A 22 33.36 -3.62 6.45
C GLU A 22 33.37 -4.72 5.40
N ASP A 23 34.07 -5.81 5.72
CA ASP A 23 34.08 -7.04 4.96
C ASP A 23 32.63 -7.51 4.86
N HIS A 24 32.16 -7.58 3.61
CA HIS A 24 31.02 -8.34 3.11
C HIS A 24 30.41 -9.25 4.19
N ARG A 25 29.49 -8.71 5.00
CA ARG A 25 28.59 -9.56 5.78
C ARG A 25 27.82 -10.35 4.75
N LEU A 26 28.19 -11.62 4.58
CA LEU A 26 27.35 -12.58 3.89
C LEU A 26 25.94 -12.38 4.45
N PRO A 27 24.91 -12.22 3.59
CA PRO A 27 23.55 -12.00 4.08
C PRO A 27 23.25 -13.08 5.11
N ALA A 28 22.96 -12.67 6.34
CA ALA A 28 22.60 -13.64 7.37
C ALA A 28 21.45 -14.47 6.83
N ILE A 29 21.57 -15.79 6.85
CA ILE A 29 20.46 -16.67 6.49
C ILE A 29 19.38 -16.44 7.55
N ILE A 30 18.37 -15.64 7.21
CA ILE A 30 17.24 -15.41 8.10
C ILE A 30 16.30 -16.61 8.04
N SER A 31 15.98 -17.15 9.22
CA SER A 31 14.83 -18.03 9.37
C SER A 31 13.62 -17.16 9.69
N TYR A 32 12.72 -17.00 8.74
CA TYR A 32 11.46 -16.29 8.98
C TYR A 32 10.55 -17.11 9.91
N PRO A 33 9.96 -16.50 10.95
CA PRO A 33 8.96 -17.15 11.80
C PRO A 33 7.66 -17.38 11.03
N ALA A 34 6.66 -18.06 11.63
CA ALA A 34 5.32 -18.11 11.02
C ALA A 34 4.71 -16.71 10.88
N PHE A 35 4.93 -15.87 11.89
CA PHE A 35 4.64 -14.45 11.83
C PHE A 35 5.57 -13.65 12.76
N ALA A 36 5.71 -12.36 12.50
CA ALA A 36 6.29 -11.39 13.42
C ALA A 36 5.30 -10.25 13.64
N GLU A 37 5.16 -9.78 14.89
CA GLU A 37 4.16 -8.77 15.28
C GLU A 37 4.83 -7.53 15.88
N ALA A 38 4.28 -6.35 15.60
CA ALA A 38 4.71 -5.11 16.20
C ALA A 38 4.30 -5.07 17.69
N SER A 39 5.28 -4.87 18.57
CA SER A 39 5.06 -4.69 20.01
C SER A 39 5.05 -3.23 20.41
N ASP A 40 4.32 -2.93 21.48
CA ASP A 40 4.35 -1.65 22.19
C ASP A 40 4.22 -0.39 21.30
N PRO A 41 3.24 -0.32 20.38
CA PRO A 41 3.06 0.87 19.56
C PRO A 41 2.74 2.05 20.48
N LYS A 42 3.41 3.19 20.21
CA LYS A 42 3.21 4.43 20.96
C LYS A 42 1.74 4.86 20.87
N VAL A 43 1.24 5.54 21.90
CA VAL A 43 -0.09 6.16 21.82
C VAL A 43 -0.03 7.38 20.91
N LEU A 44 -0.90 7.43 19.91
CA LEU A 44 -1.04 8.53 18.97
C LEU A 44 -2.02 9.59 19.48
N ALA A 45 -3.17 9.14 19.99
CA ALA A 45 -4.21 9.97 20.57
C ALA A 45 -5.12 9.14 21.50
N THR A 46 -5.96 9.81 22.27
CA THR A 46 -7.05 9.18 23.03
C THR A 46 -8.35 9.89 22.66
N SER A 47 -9.33 9.13 22.20
CA SER A 47 -10.65 9.69 21.84
C SER A 47 -11.41 10.17 23.09
N PRO A 48 -12.44 11.02 22.93
CA PRO A 48 -13.22 11.54 24.07
C PRO A 48 -13.86 10.46 24.97
N ASN A 49 -14.15 9.28 24.43
CA ASN A 49 -14.67 8.14 25.20
C ASN A 49 -13.59 7.29 25.89
N GLY A 50 -12.32 7.70 25.83
CA GLY A 50 -11.19 7.00 26.47
C GLY A 50 -10.55 5.90 25.63
N THR A 51 -11.01 5.65 24.40
CA THR A 51 -10.38 4.67 23.51
C THR A 51 -8.99 5.14 23.11
N VAL A 52 -8.00 4.26 23.26
CA VAL A 52 -6.62 4.52 22.87
C VAL A 52 -6.47 4.29 21.37
N ILE A 53 -5.91 5.27 20.68
CA ILE A 53 -5.52 5.20 19.28
C ILE A 53 -4.00 5.07 19.24
N TYR A 54 -3.48 4.00 18.64
CA TYR A 54 -2.06 3.72 18.62
C TYR A 54 -1.39 4.33 17.40
N ASN A 55 -0.08 4.53 17.43
CA ASN A 55 0.74 4.80 16.26
C ASN A 55 1.08 3.45 15.59
N GLY A 56 0.03 2.79 15.10
CA GLY A 56 0.08 1.59 14.25
C GLY A 56 -0.23 1.98 12.81
N GLY A 57 -1.13 1.24 12.17
CA GLY A 57 -1.61 1.45 10.81
C GLY A 57 -0.59 1.04 9.75
N PHE A 58 0.56 0.48 10.12
CA PHE A 58 1.63 0.06 9.21
C PHE A 58 1.24 -1.23 8.47
N GLY A 59 0.22 -1.18 7.63
CA GLY A 59 -0.31 -2.36 6.96
C GLY A 59 -0.86 -2.15 5.56
N SER A 60 -0.98 -0.90 5.11
CA SER A 60 -1.49 -0.55 3.78
C SER A 60 -0.64 -1.11 2.65
N ALA A 61 0.68 -1.18 2.85
CA ALA A 61 1.59 -1.92 1.98
C ALA A 61 2.83 -2.39 2.72
N ILE A 62 3.56 -3.30 2.07
CA ILE A 62 4.84 -3.84 2.53
C ILE A 62 5.82 -4.01 1.38
N ALA A 63 7.08 -3.64 1.60
CA ALA A 63 8.19 -3.94 0.71
C ALA A 63 9.39 -4.50 1.49
N GLY A 64 9.98 -5.60 1.03
CA GLY A 64 11.23 -6.11 1.60
C GLY A 64 12.41 -5.22 1.22
N ASP A 65 13.35 -5.03 2.16
CA ASP A 65 14.61 -4.37 1.88
C ASP A 65 15.45 -5.27 0.93
N PRO A 66 15.92 -4.75 -0.21
CA PRO A 66 16.67 -5.56 -1.18
C PRO A 66 18.08 -5.94 -0.68
N LEU A 67 18.59 -5.28 0.36
CA LEU A 67 19.94 -5.46 0.90
C LEU A 67 19.96 -6.21 2.24
N ASP A 68 18.87 -6.18 3.00
CA ASP A 68 18.76 -6.85 4.29
C ASP A 68 17.47 -7.70 4.37
N PRO A 69 17.56 -9.04 4.27
CA PRO A 69 16.37 -9.89 4.25
C PRO A 69 15.59 -9.89 5.57
N ALA A 70 16.15 -9.33 6.66
CA ALA A 70 15.44 -9.17 7.93
C ALA A 70 14.60 -7.90 8.01
N VAL A 71 14.67 -7.02 7.00
CA VAL A 71 14.08 -5.68 7.05
C VAL A 71 12.94 -5.55 6.05
N PHE A 72 11.86 -4.91 6.50
CA PHE A 72 10.68 -4.59 5.70
C PHE A 72 10.29 -3.14 5.93
N TYR A 73 9.83 -2.49 4.88
CA TYR A 73 9.21 -1.17 4.90
C TYR A 73 7.70 -1.36 4.86
N LEU A 74 6.98 -0.84 5.85
CA LEU A 74 5.53 -0.92 5.94
C LEU A 74 4.97 0.50 5.90
N LEU A 75 3.88 0.69 5.15
CA LEU A 75 3.24 1.98 4.91
C LEU A 75 1.97 2.12 5.76
N THR A 76 1.72 3.32 6.27
CA THR A 76 0.42 3.68 6.86
C THR A 76 -0.52 4.28 5.84
N ASP A 77 -1.83 4.16 6.08
CA ASP A 77 -2.89 4.88 5.35
C ASP A 77 -2.95 6.36 5.78
N ARG A 78 -4.08 7.01 5.49
CA ARG A 78 -4.42 8.38 5.91
C ARG A 78 -4.49 8.64 7.43
N GLY A 79 -4.38 7.64 8.28
CA GLY A 79 -4.54 7.81 9.72
C GLY A 79 -5.89 7.33 10.26
N PRO A 80 -6.02 7.32 11.60
CA PRO A 80 -7.18 6.76 12.28
C PRO A 80 -8.44 7.54 11.93
N ASN A 81 -9.43 6.87 11.37
CA ASN A 81 -10.68 7.49 10.97
C ASN A 81 -11.91 6.63 11.31
N ALA A 82 -13.04 7.29 11.57
CA ALA A 82 -14.33 6.65 11.85
C ALA A 82 -15.45 7.39 11.12
N ALA A 83 -16.55 6.71 10.82
CA ALA A 83 -17.69 7.38 10.22
C ALA A 83 -18.34 8.33 11.24
N GLY A 84 -18.72 9.51 10.77
CA GLY A 84 -19.58 10.42 11.52
C GLY A 84 -21.06 10.18 11.22
N SER A 85 -21.92 10.75 12.06
CA SER A 85 -23.37 10.58 12.06
C SER A 85 -24.04 11.31 10.90
N VAL A 86 -23.35 12.27 10.30
CA VAL A 86 -23.80 12.95 9.09
C VAL A 86 -23.30 12.16 7.89
N ALA A 87 -24.15 11.99 6.87
CA ALA A 87 -23.76 11.30 5.64
C ALA A 87 -22.46 11.90 5.06
N ASN A 88 -21.52 11.02 4.70
CA ASN A 88 -20.18 11.35 4.20
C ASN A 88 -19.27 12.10 5.18
N SER A 89 -19.66 12.30 6.45
CA SER A 89 -18.74 12.83 7.45
C SER A 89 -17.78 11.76 7.96
N ILE A 90 -16.50 12.12 8.08
CA ILE A 90 -15.43 11.25 8.58
C ILE A 90 -14.71 11.96 9.71
N ILE A 91 -14.61 11.30 10.85
CA ILE A 91 -13.93 11.80 12.05
C ILE A 91 -12.49 11.31 12.03
N PHE A 92 -11.55 12.25 12.00
CA PHE A 92 -10.12 11.97 12.07
C PHE A 92 -9.68 11.95 13.54
N GLY A 93 -9.19 10.79 13.99
CA GLY A 93 -8.67 10.58 15.35
C GLY A 93 -7.43 11.43 15.64
N LYS A 94 -6.70 11.80 14.58
CA LYS A 94 -5.61 12.77 14.62
C LYS A 94 -5.51 13.50 13.27
N ALA A 95 -6.08 14.69 13.18
CA ALA A 95 -6.19 15.45 11.92
C ALA A 95 -4.83 15.88 11.31
N ASP A 96 -3.82 16.06 12.16
CA ASP A 96 -2.44 16.37 11.79
C ASP A 96 -1.55 15.12 11.70
N PHE A 97 -2.15 13.92 11.60
CA PHE A 97 -1.39 12.71 11.34
C PHE A 97 -0.74 12.79 9.96
N THR A 98 0.55 12.45 9.91
CA THR A 98 1.33 12.38 8.69
C THR A 98 1.47 10.91 8.30
N PRO A 99 0.92 10.48 7.16
CA PRO A 99 1.19 9.16 6.62
C PRO A 99 2.70 8.94 6.47
N GLN A 100 3.14 7.72 6.76
CA GLN A 100 4.55 7.45 7.02
C GLN A 100 4.95 6.02 6.66
N VAL A 101 6.22 5.83 6.34
CA VAL A 101 6.83 4.51 6.15
C VAL A 101 7.61 4.13 7.40
N GLY A 102 7.33 2.96 7.96
CA GLY A 102 8.09 2.35 9.04
C GLY A 102 9.09 1.35 8.48
N LYS A 103 10.37 1.50 8.83
CA LYS A 103 11.40 0.50 8.58
C LYS A 103 11.44 -0.45 9.78
N PHE A 104 10.97 -1.67 9.59
CA PHE A 104 10.89 -2.69 10.63
C PHE A 104 11.91 -3.80 10.40
N ARG A 105 12.56 -4.24 11.48
CA ARG A 105 13.37 -5.45 11.50
C ARG A 105 12.61 -6.59 12.16
N VAL A 106 12.65 -7.76 11.53
CA VAL A 106 12.20 -9.02 12.11
C VAL A 106 13.25 -9.52 13.11
N VAL A 107 12.88 -9.63 14.39
CA VAL A 107 13.71 -10.19 15.46
C VAL A 107 12.93 -11.27 16.19
N GLY A 108 13.22 -12.54 15.89
CA GLY A 108 12.39 -13.66 16.36
C GLY A 108 10.95 -13.51 15.84
N ASN A 109 9.97 -13.41 16.74
CA ASN A 109 8.55 -13.22 16.40
C ASN A 109 8.10 -11.75 16.55
N GLN A 110 9.03 -10.78 16.54
CA GLN A 110 8.73 -9.37 16.76
C GLN A 110 9.11 -8.52 15.55
N LEU A 111 8.32 -7.47 15.28
CA LEU A 111 8.65 -6.39 14.37
C LEU A 111 9.16 -5.20 15.19
N VAL A 112 10.46 -4.93 15.06
CA VAL A 112 11.11 -3.82 15.76
C VAL A 112 11.21 -2.63 14.80
N LEU A 113 10.55 -1.53 15.12
CA LEU A 113 10.63 -0.29 14.35
C LEU A 113 12.02 0.36 14.53
N GLU A 114 12.81 0.39 13.46
CA GLU A 114 14.14 0.99 13.43
C GLU A 114 14.10 2.48 13.06
N GLN A 115 13.21 2.84 12.14
CA GLN A 115 13.11 4.19 11.58
C GLN A 115 11.69 4.49 11.10
N THR A 116 11.28 5.75 11.22
CA THR A 116 10.07 6.28 10.57
C THR A 116 10.47 7.33 9.54
N ILE A 117 9.93 7.22 8.33
CA ILE A 117 10.08 8.18 7.24
C ILE A 117 8.73 8.88 7.06
N LEU A 118 8.66 10.14 7.47
CA LEU A 118 7.45 10.95 7.33
C LEU A 118 7.30 11.46 5.90
N LEU A 119 6.12 11.30 5.30
CA LEU A 119 5.86 11.82 3.97
C LEU A 119 5.66 13.34 4.02
N LYS A 120 6.34 14.05 3.11
CA LYS A 120 6.37 15.50 3.03
C LYS A 120 6.20 15.94 1.59
N ASN A 121 5.67 17.13 1.38
CA ASN A 121 5.68 17.77 0.07
C ASN A 121 7.10 18.23 -0.32
N ALA A 122 7.25 18.76 -1.54
CA ALA A 122 8.54 19.22 -2.07
C ALA A 122 9.17 20.39 -1.28
N ALA A 123 8.36 21.12 -0.50
CA ALA A 123 8.82 22.19 0.38
C ALA A 123 9.23 21.68 1.78
N GLY A 124 9.16 20.37 2.02
CA GLY A 124 9.47 19.73 3.31
C GLY A 124 8.36 19.84 4.35
N GLN A 125 7.17 20.31 3.96
CA GLN A 125 6.00 20.34 4.86
C GLN A 125 5.40 18.95 4.96
N LEU A 126 5.01 18.54 6.16
CA LEU A 126 4.38 17.24 6.39
C LEU A 126 3.07 17.15 5.61
N LEU A 127 2.87 16.01 4.93
CA LEU A 127 1.55 15.67 4.38
C LEU A 127 0.57 15.35 5.52
N THR A 128 -0.71 15.32 5.19
CA THR A 128 -1.75 14.83 6.10
C THR A 128 -2.60 13.79 5.40
N GLY A 129 -3.37 13.00 6.15
CA GLY A 129 -4.38 12.12 5.56
C GLY A 129 -5.72 12.78 5.28
N LEU A 130 -5.79 14.12 5.19
CA LEU A 130 -7.06 14.80 4.94
C LEU A 130 -7.50 14.64 3.48
N PRO A 131 -8.81 14.59 3.17
CA PRO A 131 -9.30 14.41 1.81
C PRO A 131 -8.89 15.57 0.89
N ASN A 132 -8.74 15.28 -0.40
CA ASN A 132 -8.37 16.29 -1.39
C ASN A 132 -9.53 17.25 -1.75
N PRO A 133 -9.22 18.50 -2.19
CA PRO A 133 -10.20 19.44 -2.70
C PRO A 133 -10.90 18.96 -3.98
N VAL A 134 -12.06 19.55 -4.27
CA VAL A 134 -12.83 19.30 -5.52
C VAL A 134 -11.92 19.47 -6.74
N GLY A 135 -11.97 18.50 -7.65
CA GLY A 135 -11.15 18.49 -8.86
C GLY A 135 -9.71 18.00 -8.67
N GLN A 136 -9.32 17.54 -7.47
CA GLN A 136 -7.96 17.06 -7.18
C GLN A 136 -7.93 15.66 -6.57
N GLY A 137 -8.96 14.85 -6.81
CA GLY A 137 -9.13 13.56 -6.15
C GLY A 137 -10.14 13.58 -4.99
N ASN A 138 -10.99 14.61 -4.89
CA ASN A 138 -12.02 14.67 -3.85
C ASN A 138 -12.87 13.39 -3.74
N THR A 139 -13.10 12.95 -2.50
CA THR A 139 -13.93 11.79 -2.16
C THR A 139 -15.39 12.15 -1.88
N GLY A 140 -15.70 13.44 -1.74
CA GLY A 140 -16.99 13.93 -1.23
C GLY A 140 -17.11 13.84 0.29
N GLU A 141 -16.06 13.40 0.99
CA GLU A 141 -16.03 13.32 2.45
C GLU A 141 -15.97 14.71 3.11
N ILE A 142 -16.63 14.83 4.25
CA ILE A 142 -16.55 15.99 5.14
C ILE A 142 -15.67 15.60 6.32
N ALA A 143 -14.42 16.06 6.33
CA ALA A 143 -13.49 15.78 7.42
C ALA A 143 -13.90 16.54 8.70
N LEU A 144 -13.95 15.83 9.82
CA LEU A 144 -14.22 16.34 11.16
C LEU A 144 -13.07 15.98 12.11
N ASP A 145 -12.79 16.83 13.10
CA ASP A 145 -11.91 16.46 14.21
C ASP A 145 -12.67 15.64 15.28
N LEU A 146 -11.96 15.18 16.31
CA LEU A 146 -12.53 14.43 17.45
C LEU A 146 -13.65 15.16 18.22
N ASN A 147 -13.78 16.48 18.05
CA ASN A 147 -14.84 17.28 18.67
C ASN A 147 -16.00 17.56 17.68
N GLY A 148 -15.97 16.96 16.49
CA GLY A 148 -16.97 17.15 15.44
C GLY A 148 -16.83 18.46 14.67
N LYS A 149 -15.71 19.18 14.81
CA LYS A 149 -15.48 20.42 14.05
C LYS A 149 -14.98 20.08 12.65
N THR A 150 -15.56 20.71 11.63
CA THR A 150 -15.13 20.56 10.25
C THR A 150 -13.70 21.03 10.02
N ILE A 151 -12.94 20.22 9.29
CA ILE A 151 -11.57 20.46 8.85
C ILE A 151 -11.59 20.71 7.34
N ALA A 152 -10.82 21.70 6.88
CA ALA A 152 -10.72 21.98 5.45
C ALA A 152 -9.98 20.83 4.71
N PRO A 153 -10.36 20.51 3.46
CA PRO A 153 -9.61 19.60 2.60
C PRO A 153 -8.15 20.06 2.41
N ASN A 154 -7.25 19.11 2.17
CA ASN A 154 -5.83 19.38 1.91
C ASN A 154 -5.44 18.93 0.50
N ALA A 155 -4.89 19.84 -0.31
CA ALA A 155 -4.39 19.53 -1.66
C ALA A 155 -3.23 18.52 -1.62
N ASP A 156 -2.43 18.57 -0.56
CA ASP A 156 -1.32 17.66 -0.29
C ASP A 156 -1.76 16.43 0.53
N GLY A 157 -3.07 16.29 0.79
CA GLY A 157 -3.64 15.13 1.46
C GLY A 157 -3.38 13.83 0.71
N ILE A 158 -3.11 12.73 1.43
CA ILE A 158 -2.84 11.42 0.84
C ILE A 158 -3.47 10.30 1.68
N ASP A 159 -4.17 9.39 1.01
CA ASP A 159 -4.65 8.12 1.57
C ASP A 159 -3.78 7.00 1.00
N SER A 160 -2.58 6.88 1.56
CA SER A 160 -1.49 6.11 0.95
C SER A 160 -1.69 4.61 1.13
N GLU A 161 -1.70 3.88 0.01
CA GLU A 161 -2.02 2.45 0.01
C GLU A 161 -0.82 1.62 -0.43
N GLY A 162 -0.42 1.68 -1.71
CA GLY A 162 0.65 0.86 -2.27
C GLY A 162 2.06 1.44 -2.08
N LEU A 163 3.07 0.58 -1.96
CA LEU A 163 4.48 0.97 -1.77
C LEU A 163 5.42 0.21 -2.72
N ALA A 164 6.20 0.95 -3.53
CA ALA A 164 7.25 0.37 -4.38
C ALA A 164 8.60 1.04 -4.14
N LEU A 165 9.60 0.26 -3.72
CA LEU A 165 10.97 0.75 -3.50
C LEU A 165 11.76 0.76 -4.81
N SER A 166 12.53 1.83 -5.05
CA SER A 166 13.46 1.93 -6.17
C SER A 166 14.89 1.58 -5.73
N SER A 167 15.71 1.11 -6.66
CA SER A 167 17.10 0.72 -6.37
C SER A 167 18.02 1.88 -5.99
N ASP A 168 17.62 3.12 -6.29
CA ASP A 168 18.35 4.35 -5.94
C ASP A 168 18.00 4.87 -4.52
N GLY A 169 17.16 4.15 -3.78
CA GLY A 169 16.72 4.52 -2.43
C GLY A 169 15.50 5.45 -2.38
N THR A 170 15.00 5.89 -3.53
CA THR A 170 13.69 6.57 -3.62
C THR A 170 12.56 5.53 -3.56
N PHE A 171 11.32 6.00 -3.37
CA PHE A 171 10.16 5.10 -3.33
C PHE A 171 8.91 5.76 -3.89
N TRP A 172 7.98 4.94 -4.34
CA TRP A 172 6.71 5.34 -4.93
C TRP A 172 5.55 4.90 -4.06
N VAL A 173 4.53 5.74 -3.98
CA VAL A 173 3.31 5.48 -3.21
C VAL A 173 2.09 5.73 -4.09
N SER A 174 1.14 4.79 -4.10
CA SER A 174 -0.19 5.05 -4.67
C SER A 174 -1.18 5.47 -3.58
N ASP A 175 -2.32 6.04 -3.98
CA ASP A 175 -3.31 6.51 -3.02
C ASP A 175 -4.77 6.22 -3.46
N GLU A 176 -5.64 6.07 -2.45
CA GLU A 176 -7.06 5.75 -2.56
C GLU A 176 -7.98 6.98 -2.81
N TYR A 177 -7.52 8.17 -2.44
CA TYR A 177 -8.15 9.44 -2.77
C TYR A 177 -8.11 9.72 -4.25
N GLY A 178 -7.01 9.50 -4.95
CA GLY A 178 -6.89 9.66 -6.39
C GLY A 178 -7.19 8.37 -7.14
N PRO A 179 -6.66 8.22 -8.34
CA PRO A 179 -5.33 7.63 -8.21
C PRO A 179 -4.29 8.71 -8.35
N HIS A 180 -3.50 8.88 -7.30
CA HIS A 180 -2.23 9.56 -7.35
C HIS A 180 -1.13 8.49 -7.29
N ILE A 181 -0.03 8.74 -7.98
CA ILE A 181 1.26 8.06 -7.77
C ILE A 181 2.25 9.15 -7.37
N VAL A 182 2.84 9.04 -6.18
CA VAL A 182 3.75 10.04 -5.62
C VAL A 182 5.14 9.43 -5.52
N HIS A 183 6.14 10.12 -6.09
CA HIS A 183 7.55 9.76 -5.96
C HIS A 183 8.15 10.51 -4.78
N PHE A 184 8.80 9.80 -3.87
CA PHE A 184 9.46 10.37 -2.71
C PHE A 184 10.96 10.08 -2.74
N ASP A 185 11.76 11.05 -2.29
CA ASP A 185 13.17 10.79 -1.97
C ASP A 185 13.29 9.88 -0.72
N ALA A 186 14.51 9.41 -0.44
CA ALA A 186 14.79 8.53 0.70
C ALA A 186 14.44 9.14 2.08
N SER A 187 14.26 10.45 2.17
CA SER A 187 13.89 11.20 3.39
C SER A 187 12.38 11.54 3.47
N GLY A 188 11.61 11.08 2.49
CA GLY A 188 10.17 11.26 2.40
C GLY A 188 9.72 12.58 1.77
N ASN A 189 10.59 13.35 1.11
CA ASN A 189 10.15 14.55 0.39
C ASN A 189 9.64 14.20 -1.01
N THR A 190 8.49 14.74 -1.41
CA THR A 190 7.92 14.54 -2.75
C THR A 190 8.85 15.11 -3.82
N ILE A 191 9.22 14.25 -4.77
CA ILE A 191 9.89 14.61 -6.03
C ILE A 191 8.83 15.02 -7.05
N GLU A 192 7.76 14.22 -7.18
CA GLU A 192 6.64 14.50 -8.08
C GLU A 192 5.35 13.78 -7.63
N ARG A 193 4.21 14.26 -8.13
CA ARG A 193 2.88 13.69 -7.92
C ARG A 193 2.16 13.56 -9.25
N ILE A 194 1.93 12.33 -9.69
CA ILE A 194 1.32 12.00 -10.98
C ILE A 194 -0.14 11.63 -10.74
N ASN A 195 -1.07 12.29 -11.44
CA ASN A 195 -2.50 12.03 -11.29
C ASN A 195 -3.28 12.31 -12.59
N PRO A 196 -4.57 11.91 -12.69
CA PRO A 196 -5.39 12.14 -13.88
C PRO A 196 -6.15 13.48 -13.85
N PHE A 197 -5.96 14.32 -12.82
CA PHE A 197 -6.74 15.55 -12.62
C PHE A 197 -6.06 16.81 -13.17
N GLY A 198 -4.78 16.71 -13.54
CA GLY A 198 -3.97 17.84 -14.00
C GLY A 198 -3.46 18.74 -12.88
N SER A 199 -3.68 18.37 -11.61
CA SER A 199 -3.10 19.05 -10.44
C SER A 199 -1.75 18.48 -10.02
N GLY A 200 -1.25 17.46 -10.73
CA GLY A 200 0.02 16.81 -10.44
C GLY A 200 1.24 17.72 -10.63
N THR A 201 2.37 17.30 -10.07
CA THR A 201 3.68 17.94 -10.21
C THR A 201 4.61 17.04 -11.05
N GLY A 202 5.74 17.56 -11.53
CA GLY A 202 6.69 16.79 -12.35
C GLY A 202 6.35 16.68 -13.85
N GLY A 203 5.14 17.08 -14.27
CA GLY A 203 4.76 17.21 -15.68
C GLY A 203 4.28 15.91 -16.36
N ARG A 204 4.26 14.79 -15.63
CA ARG A 204 3.69 13.51 -16.08
C ARG A 204 2.27 13.34 -15.54
N THR A 205 1.44 12.56 -16.24
CA THR A 205 0.02 12.39 -15.88
C THR A 205 -0.43 10.95 -16.08
N LEU A 206 -1.47 10.56 -15.33
CA LEU A 206 -2.19 9.32 -15.52
C LEU A 206 -3.34 9.51 -16.53
N PRO A 207 -3.83 8.44 -17.18
CA PRO A 207 -4.98 8.52 -18.08
C PRO A 207 -6.22 9.14 -17.42
N LYS A 208 -6.89 10.07 -18.10
CA LYS A 208 -8.03 10.84 -17.56
C LYS A 208 -9.17 9.97 -17.07
N VAL A 209 -9.42 8.85 -17.75
CA VAL A 209 -10.43 7.86 -17.38
C VAL A 209 -10.28 7.37 -15.93
N LEU A 210 -9.08 7.36 -15.36
CA LEU A 210 -8.86 6.94 -13.97
C LEU A 210 -9.43 7.94 -12.94
N ALA A 211 -9.75 9.17 -13.34
CA ALA A 211 -10.52 10.10 -12.51
C ALA A 211 -11.96 9.62 -12.26
N ARG A 212 -12.44 8.61 -13.01
CA ARG A 212 -13.76 7.97 -12.85
C ARG A 212 -13.81 6.86 -11.81
N ARG A 213 -12.75 6.66 -11.03
CA ARG A 213 -12.79 5.72 -9.89
C ARG A 213 -14.05 5.92 -9.04
N ARG A 214 -14.38 4.90 -8.27
CA ARG A 214 -15.28 5.12 -7.13
C ARG A 214 -14.56 5.97 -6.07
N PRO A 215 -15.19 7.02 -5.51
CA PRO A 215 -14.60 7.79 -4.41
C PRO A 215 -14.16 6.89 -3.24
N ASN A 216 -12.99 7.18 -2.68
CA ASN A 216 -12.33 6.35 -1.64
C ASN A 216 -12.14 4.89 -2.07
N ARG A 217 -11.86 4.70 -3.37
CA ARG A 217 -11.57 3.40 -3.99
C ARG A 217 -10.61 3.55 -5.17
N GLY A 218 -9.50 4.22 -4.90
CA GLY A 218 -8.46 4.58 -5.87
C GLY A 218 -7.55 3.42 -6.28
N MET A 219 -6.26 3.72 -6.41
CA MET A 219 -5.24 2.72 -6.72
C MET A 219 -4.65 2.21 -5.40
N GLU A 220 -5.17 1.08 -4.93
CA GLU A 220 -4.77 0.47 -3.64
C GLU A 220 -3.39 -0.16 -3.81
N GLY A 221 -3.21 -1.09 -4.76
CA GLY A 221 -1.92 -1.74 -4.96
C GLY A 221 -0.97 -0.99 -5.90
N LEU A 222 0.32 -0.96 -5.56
CA LEU A 222 1.40 -0.47 -6.42
C LEU A 222 2.69 -1.29 -6.26
N THR A 223 3.26 -1.73 -7.37
CA THR A 223 4.56 -2.40 -7.40
C THR A 223 5.45 -1.87 -8.52
N ILE A 224 6.72 -2.25 -8.52
CA ILE A 224 7.68 -1.95 -9.58
C ILE A 224 8.20 -3.26 -10.18
N THR A 225 8.36 -3.31 -11.50
CA THR A 225 8.93 -4.48 -12.18
C THR A 225 10.36 -4.74 -11.71
N PRO A 226 10.85 -5.99 -11.74
CA PRO A 226 12.19 -6.32 -11.22
C PRO A 226 13.36 -5.59 -11.90
N ASP A 227 13.16 -5.06 -13.11
CA ASP A 227 14.15 -4.25 -13.82
C ASP A 227 14.13 -2.76 -13.44
N GLY A 228 13.21 -2.35 -12.56
CA GLY A 228 13.08 -0.99 -12.06
C GLY A 228 12.49 0.01 -13.06
N LYS A 229 11.89 -0.44 -14.17
CA LYS A 229 11.49 0.44 -15.28
C LYS A 229 10.01 0.76 -15.33
N THR A 230 9.15 -0.10 -14.78
CA THR A 230 7.71 0.02 -14.92
C THR A 230 7.04 -0.09 -13.57
N LEU A 231 6.28 0.94 -13.20
CA LEU A 231 5.32 0.84 -12.11
C LEU A 231 4.06 0.12 -12.61
N VAL A 232 3.49 -0.71 -11.77
CA VAL A 232 2.26 -1.44 -12.05
C VAL A 232 1.30 -1.23 -10.89
N GLY A 233 0.24 -0.48 -11.16
CA GLY A 233 -0.81 -0.16 -10.21
C GLY A 233 -2.08 -0.98 -10.46
N LEU A 234 -2.79 -1.32 -9.39
CA LEU A 234 -4.07 -2.01 -9.44
C LEU A 234 -5.16 -1.10 -8.85
N MET A 235 -6.17 -0.78 -9.66
CA MET A 235 -7.35 -0.08 -9.13
C MET A 235 -8.10 -1.02 -8.19
N GLN A 236 -8.51 -0.55 -7.01
CA GLN A 236 -9.14 -1.38 -5.99
C GLN A 236 -10.45 -2.03 -6.45
N SER A 237 -11.27 -1.27 -7.17
CA SER A 237 -12.67 -1.59 -7.48
C SER A 237 -13.05 -1.18 -8.90
N PRO A 238 -14.14 -1.73 -9.45
CA PRO A 238 -14.72 -1.26 -10.69
C PRO A 238 -15.01 0.24 -10.62
N MET A 239 -14.53 0.98 -11.61
CA MET A 239 -14.71 2.43 -11.66
C MET A 239 -16.16 2.80 -12.00
N TYR A 240 -16.63 3.95 -11.52
CA TYR A 240 -17.95 4.50 -11.85
C TYR A 240 -17.95 5.14 -13.24
N ASN A 241 -17.67 4.33 -14.24
CA ASN A 241 -17.53 4.75 -15.63
C ASN A 241 -18.56 4.01 -16.50
N PRO A 242 -19.64 4.67 -16.98
CA PRO A 242 -19.93 6.10 -16.84
C PRO A 242 -20.60 6.50 -15.52
N SER A 243 -21.16 5.54 -14.76
CA SER A 243 -21.83 5.80 -13.48
C SER A 243 -21.91 4.55 -12.61
N SER A 244 -22.14 4.72 -11.31
CA SER A 244 -22.32 3.61 -10.37
C SER A 244 -23.46 2.66 -10.76
N ALA A 245 -24.57 3.20 -11.26
CA ALA A 245 -25.73 2.41 -11.70
C ALA A 245 -25.40 1.54 -12.92
N ALA A 246 -24.66 2.08 -13.90
CA ALA A 246 -24.34 1.38 -15.14
C ALA A 246 -23.37 0.20 -14.89
N VAL A 247 -22.48 0.33 -13.90
CA VAL A 247 -21.45 -0.65 -13.59
C VAL A 247 -21.82 -1.58 -12.42
N SER A 248 -23.05 -1.49 -11.90
CA SER A 248 -23.50 -2.35 -10.81
C SER A 248 -23.32 -3.84 -11.16
N GLY A 249 -22.69 -4.56 -10.23
CA GLY A 249 -22.33 -5.98 -10.38
C GLY A 249 -21.09 -6.25 -11.25
N SER A 250 -20.39 -5.21 -11.71
CA SER A 250 -19.15 -5.37 -12.47
C SER A 250 -18.05 -5.98 -11.60
N THR A 251 -17.21 -6.81 -12.20
CA THR A 251 -15.97 -7.37 -11.62
C THR A 251 -14.72 -6.85 -12.34
N VAL A 252 -14.91 -5.95 -13.31
CA VAL A 252 -13.86 -5.40 -14.16
C VAL A 252 -13.11 -4.29 -13.42
N ILE A 253 -11.83 -4.50 -13.15
CA ILE A 253 -10.90 -3.48 -12.63
C ILE A 253 -9.73 -3.32 -13.60
N ARG A 254 -9.01 -2.20 -13.48
CA ARG A 254 -7.88 -1.88 -14.35
C ARG A 254 -6.54 -2.13 -13.66
N VAL A 255 -5.66 -2.82 -14.37
CA VAL A 255 -4.22 -2.80 -14.11
C VAL A 255 -3.62 -1.69 -14.97
N VAL A 256 -2.83 -0.81 -14.37
CA VAL A 256 -2.20 0.32 -15.04
C VAL A 256 -0.69 0.13 -15.00
N THR A 257 -0.06 0.03 -16.17
CA THR A 257 1.40 0.08 -16.27
C THR A 257 1.85 1.51 -16.58
N PHE A 258 2.94 1.95 -15.98
CA PHE A 258 3.53 3.26 -16.17
C PHE A 258 5.04 3.10 -16.36
N ASP A 259 5.53 3.39 -17.57
CA ASP A 259 6.96 3.41 -17.86
C ASP A 259 7.60 4.64 -17.22
N ILE A 260 8.56 4.43 -16.31
CA ILE A 260 9.12 5.50 -15.48
C ILE A 260 9.94 6.48 -16.32
N ALA A 261 10.59 6.04 -17.39
CA ALA A 261 11.43 6.92 -18.20
C ALA A 261 10.60 7.86 -19.09
N SER A 262 9.57 7.34 -19.73
CA SER A 262 8.78 8.07 -20.73
C SER A 262 7.46 8.62 -20.21
N GLY A 263 6.95 8.10 -19.10
CA GLY A 263 5.58 8.35 -18.62
C GLY A 263 4.50 7.68 -19.46
N ALA A 264 4.85 6.79 -20.39
CA ALA A 264 3.88 6.07 -21.20
C ALA A 264 3.07 5.09 -20.33
N THR A 265 1.77 4.97 -20.63
CA THR A 265 0.88 4.08 -19.88
C THR A 265 0.18 3.07 -20.77
N LYS A 266 -0.04 1.87 -20.22
CA LYS A 266 -0.97 0.87 -20.76
C LYS A 266 -1.96 0.45 -19.70
N GLN A 267 -3.14 0.02 -20.14
CA GLN A 267 -4.19 -0.43 -19.25
C GLN A 267 -4.66 -1.82 -19.66
N TYR A 268 -4.90 -2.69 -18.68
CA TYR A 268 -5.35 -4.06 -18.89
C TYR A 268 -6.52 -4.38 -17.97
N VAL A 269 -7.33 -5.37 -18.34
CA VAL A 269 -8.47 -5.80 -17.53
C VAL A 269 -8.08 -6.93 -16.59
N TYR A 270 -8.25 -6.71 -15.29
CA TYR A 270 -8.30 -7.73 -14.26
C TYR A 270 -9.76 -7.98 -13.87
N LEU A 271 -10.15 -9.25 -13.73
CA LEU A 271 -11.47 -9.63 -13.25
C LEU A 271 -11.37 -10.07 -11.80
N MET A 272 -12.08 -9.42 -10.90
CA MET A 272 -12.27 -9.90 -9.52
C MET A 272 -13.03 -11.23 -9.52
N GLU A 273 -12.79 -12.10 -8.54
CA GLU A 273 -13.52 -13.37 -8.44
C GLU A 273 -15.00 -13.20 -8.15
N ASN A 274 -15.37 -12.17 -7.38
CA ASN A 274 -16.77 -11.83 -7.16
C ASN A 274 -16.97 -10.34 -6.86
N ALA A 275 -18.16 -9.82 -7.21
CA ALA A 275 -18.50 -8.42 -7.08
C ALA A 275 -18.85 -7.97 -5.64
N SER A 276 -18.91 -8.89 -4.67
CA SER A 276 -19.25 -8.59 -3.27
C SER A 276 -18.05 -8.34 -2.37
N LEU A 277 -16.83 -8.57 -2.87
CA LEU A 277 -15.60 -8.31 -2.14
C LEU A 277 -15.40 -6.80 -1.88
N THR A 278 -14.52 -6.50 -0.94
CA THR A 278 -14.14 -5.11 -0.65
C THR A 278 -13.32 -4.50 -1.79
N GLY A 279 -12.51 -5.32 -2.47
CA GLY A 279 -11.64 -4.87 -3.56
C GLY A 279 -10.43 -5.78 -3.72
N CYS A 280 -9.48 -5.36 -4.55
CA CYS A 280 -8.14 -5.92 -4.61
C CYS A 280 -7.17 -5.05 -3.81
N SER A 281 -6.58 -5.61 -2.75
CA SER A 281 -5.85 -4.81 -1.77
C SER A 281 -4.41 -4.48 -2.12
N GLU A 282 -3.67 -5.40 -2.75
CA GLU A 282 -2.27 -5.15 -3.05
C GLU A 282 -1.78 -5.98 -4.22
N ILE A 283 -0.69 -5.54 -4.83
CA ILE A 283 0.01 -6.17 -5.95
C ILE A 283 1.51 -6.35 -5.63
N ALA A 284 2.10 -7.47 -6.07
CA ALA A 284 3.55 -7.67 -6.01
C ALA A 284 4.10 -8.21 -7.33
N ALA A 285 5.23 -7.67 -7.79
CA ALA A 285 5.87 -8.13 -9.02
C ALA A 285 6.55 -9.50 -8.87
N ILE A 286 6.35 -10.37 -9.87
CA ILE A 286 7.08 -11.64 -10.02
C ILE A 286 8.08 -11.52 -11.18
N THR A 287 7.61 -11.08 -12.35
CA THR A 287 8.40 -10.83 -13.56
C THR A 287 8.00 -9.48 -14.19
N ALA A 288 8.46 -9.20 -15.41
CA ALA A 288 8.02 -8.02 -16.16
C ALA A 288 6.52 -8.04 -16.55
N THR A 289 5.89 -9.21 -16.59
CA THR A 289 4.47 -9.35 -16.98
C THR A 289 3.61 -10.12 -15.98
N THR A 290 4.22 -10.81 -15.02
CA THR A 290 3.48 -11.58 -14.01
C THR A 290 3.55 -10.95 -12.64
N PHE A 291 2.43 -10.97 -11.94
CA PHE A 291 2.21 -10.29 -10.67
C PHE A 291 1.34 -11.13 -9.74
N LEU A 292 1.37 -10.82 -8.45
CA LEU A 292 0.42 -11.29 -7.45
C LEU A 292 -0.62 -10.20 -7.18
N ALA A 293 -1.84 -10.57 -6.83
CA ALA A 293 -2.87 -9.67 -6.30
C ALA A 293 -3.55 -10.30 -5.07
N ILE A 294 -3.83 -9.50 -4.03
CA ILE A 294 -4.70 -9.89 -2.92
C ILE A 294 -6.14 -9.49 -3.22
N GLU A 295 -7.08 -10.41 -3.06
CA GLU A 295 -8.52 -10.15 -3.03
C GLU A 295 -9.10 -10.58 -1.68
N ARG A 296 -9.91 -9.73 -1.04
CA ARG A 296 -10.48 -10.01 0.29
C ARG A 296 -11.91 -9.48 0.50
N ASP A 297 -12.63 -10.11 1.42
CA ASP A 297 -13.76 -9.49 2.12
C ASP A 297 -13.27 -8.58 3.28
N GLY A 298 -14.22 -7.91 3.93
CA GLY A 298 -13.95 -7.04 5.10
C GLY A 298 -14.28 -7.68 6.44
N ASP A 299 -14.40 -9.02 6.49
CA ASP A 299 -14.76 -9.74 7.71
C ASP A 299 -13.53 -10.38 8.37
N TYR A 300 -13.59 -10.65 9.67
CA TYR A 300 -12.49 -11.25 10.44
C TYR A 300 -12.45 -12.77 10.30
N GLY A 301 -11.26 -13.35 10.14
CA GLY A 301 -11.11 -14.80 10.19
C GLY A 301 -11.38 -15.35 11.59
N GLY A 302 -12.10 -16.47 11.67
CA GLY A 302 -12.46 -17.11 12.94
C GLY A 302 -13.51 -16.37 13.78
N ASN A 303 -14.18 -15.34 13.24
CA ASN A 303 -15.30 -14.70 13.93
C ASN A 303 -16.50 -15.66 14.04
N PRO A 304 -17.05 -15.90 15.25
CA PRO A 304 -18.11 -16.89 15.46
C PRO A 304 -19.49 -16.47 14.92
N VAL A 305 -19.71 -15.19 14.66
CA VAL A 305 -21.00 -14.64 14.19
C VAL A 305 -20.98 -14.42 12.68
N LYS A 306 -19.91 -13.81 12.16
CA LYS A 306 -19.74 -13.48 10.75
C LYS A 306 -18.28 -13.73 10.33
N PRO A 307 -17.89 -14.99 10.11
CA PRO A 307 -16.53 -15.32 9.71
C PRO A 307 -16.25 -14.81 8.30
N SER A 308 -15.01 -14.36 8.07
CA SER A 308 -14.49 -14.18 6.73
C SER A 308 -14.65 -15.46 5.90
N THR A 309 -14.97 -15.28 4.63
CA THR A 309 -15.15 -16.36 3.65
C THR A 309 -14.20 -16.21 2.47
N PHE A 310 -13.51 -15.08 2.34
CA PHE A 310 -12.64 -14.82 1.21
C PHE A 310 -11.44 -13.93 1.59
N LYS A 311 -10.22 -14.52 1.57
CA LYS A 311 -8.93 -13.80 1.58
C LYS A 311 -7.91 -14.61 0.79
N ARG A 312 -7.63 -14.22 -0.45
CA ARG A 312 -6.89 -15.04 -1.43
C ARG A 312 -5.86 -14.24 -2.20
N VAL A 313 -4.78 -14.91 -2.57
CA VAL A 313 -3.72 -14.40 -3.44
C VAL A 313 -3.83 -15.06 -4.80
N TYR A 314 -3.88 -14.26 -5.85
CA TYR A 314 -3.87 -14.71 -7.24
C TYR A 314 -2.57 -14.33 -7.93
N LYS A 315 -2.04 -15.22 -8.78
CA LYS A 315 -1.05 -14.85 -9.80
C LYS A 315 -1.79 -14.46 -11.07
N PHE A 316 -1.41 -13.35 -11.69
CA PHE A 316 -1.91 -12.94 -12.99
C PHE A 316 -0.79 -12.54 -13.97
N ASP A 317 -1.08 -12.61 -15.27
CA ASP A 317 -0.14 -12.27 -16.35
C ASP A 317 -0.75 -11.28 -17.34
N LEU A 318 0.00 -10.22 -17.64
CA LEU A 318 -0.34 -9.23 -18.68
C LEU A 318 -0.05 -9.75 -20.09
N ALA A 319 0.79 -10.77 -20.25
CA ALA A 319 1.11 -11.33 -21.55
C ALA A 319 -0.14 -11.87 -22.26
N GLY A 320 -0.39 -11.39 -23.48
CA GLY A 320 -1.57 -11.75 -24.27
C GLY A 320 -2.86 -11.03 -23.88
N ALA A 321 -2.88 -10.23 -22.80
CA ALA A 321 -4.02 -9.39 -22.46
C ALA A 321 -4.15 -8.22 -23.44
N THR A 322 -5.38 -7.81 -23.71
CA THR A 322 -5.67 -6.67 -24.59
C THR A 322 -5.31 -5.36 -23.89
N ASP A 323 -4.47 -4.53 -24.52
CA ASP A 323 -4.29 -3.13 -24.11
C ASP A 323 -5.56 -2.33 -24.42
N ILE A 324 -6.23 -1.87 -23.36
CA ILE A 324 -7.47 -1.11 -23.43
C ILE A 324 -7.25 0.40 -23.38
N SER A 325 -6.00 0.87 -23.46
CA SER A 325 -5.68 2.30 -23.47
C SER A 325 -6.39 3.05 -24.59
N ASP A 326 -6.76 4.29 -24.26
CA ASP A 326 -7.36 5.24 -25.18
C ASP A 326 -6.27 6.17 -25.74
N PRO A 327 -5.92 6.08 -27.03
CA PRO A 327 -4.91 6.96 -27.61
C PRO A 327 -5.36 8.44 -27.63
N THR A 328 -6.65 8.72 -27.50
CA THR A 328 -7.19 10.09 -27.42
C THR A 328 -7.25 10.62 -25.99
N ASN A 329 -7.02 9.77 -24.99
CA ASN A 329 -7.09 10.08 -23.56
C ASN A 329 -8.40 10.80 -23.17
N SER A 330 -9.54 10.27 -23.62
CA SER A 330 -10.86 10.82 -23.29
C SER A 330 -11.27 10.51 -21.85
N ASP A 331 -12.21 11.29 -21.31
CA ASP A 331 -12.69 11.13 -19.93
C ASP A 331 -13.41 9.80 -19.67
N SER A 332 -13.98 9.18 -20.71
CA SER A 332 -14.60 7.85 -20.66
C SER A 332 -13.60 6.72 -20.90
N GLY A 333 -12.41 7.05 -21.42
CA GLY A 333 -11.50 6.11 -22.05
C GLY A 333 -12.09 5.51 -23.33
N LYS A 334 -11.42 4.47 -23.82
CA LYS A 334 -11.77 3.78 -25.07
C LYS A 334 -13.10 3.06 -24.91
N LEU A 335 -14.01 3.30 -25.85
CA LEU A 335 -15.31 2.65 -25.90
C LEU A 335 -15.27 1.39 -26.77
N TYR A 336 -16.08 0.41 -26.40
CA TYR A 336 -16.27 -0.86 -27.11
C TYR A 336 -17.75 -1.00 -27.44
N ASN A 337 -18.09 -0.84 -28.73
CA ASN A 337 -19.47 -0.78 -29.20
C ASN A 337 -20.34 0.25 -28.44
N GLY A 338 -19.75 1.42 -28.13
CA GLY A 338 -20.42 2.50 -27.40
C GLY A 338 -20.48 2.33 -25.88
N LEU A 339 -19.95 1.24 -25.33
CA LEU A 339 -19.87 0.99 -23.89
C LEU A 339 -18.47 1.24 -23.35
N THR A 340 -18.36 1.67 -22.09
CA THR A 340 -17.08 1.67 -21.36
C THR A 340 -16.67 0.23 -21.02
N VAL A 341 -15.40 0.02 -20.66
CA VAL A 341 -14.92 -1.31 -20.28
C VAL A 341 -15.63 -1.82 -19.03
N GLU A 342 -15.89 -0.94 -18.06
CA GLU A 342 -16.56 -1.31 -16.80
C GLU A 342 -18.02 -1.74 -17.01
N GLN A 343 -18.69 -1.20 -18.05
CA GLN A 343 -20.05 -1.60 -18.46
C GLN A 343 -20.13 -3.01 -19.07
N LEU A 344 -19.00 -3.61 -19.42
CA LEU A 344 -18.94 -4.99 -19.91
C LEU A 344 -19.10 -6.01 -18.77
N LYS A 345 -18.93 -5.57 -17.51
CA LYS A 345 -19.25 -6.27 -16.24
C LYS A 345 -18.47 -7.53 -15.90
N ASP A 346 -18.32 -8.45 -16.85
CA ASP A 346 -17.81 -9.79 -16.61
C ASP A 346 -17.05 -10.34 -17.82
N LYS A 347 -16.57 -11.57 -17.69
CA LYS A 347 -15.82 -12.27 -18.74
C LYS A 347 -16.61 -12.39 -20.05
N ALA A 348 -17.93 -12.65 -19.99
CA ALA A 348 -18.74 -12.82 -21.19
C ALA A 348 -18.91 -11.50 -21.93
N GLY A 349 -19.15 -10.40 -21.20
CA GLY A 349 -19.21 -9.07 -21.80
C GLY A 349 -17.88 -8.63 -22.43
N LEU A 350 -16.74 -8.92 -21.77
CA LEU A 350 -15.41 -8.65 -22.34
C LEU A 350 -15.16 -9.45 -23.63
N GLN A 351 -15.52 -10.75 -23.64
CA GLN A 351 -15.38 -11.61 -24.82
C GLN A 351 -16.21 -11.11 -26.00
N ASN A 352 -17.46 -10.69 -25.76
CA ASN A 352 -18.32 -10.11 -26.80
C ASN A 352 -17.75 -8.79 -27.37
N ALA A 353 -16.94 -8.07 -26.58
CA ALA A 353 -16.24 -6.86 -27.00
C ALA A 353 -14.86 -7.13 -27.64
N GLY A 354 -14.42 -8.39 -27.74
CA GLY A 354 -13.10 -8.76 -28.26
C GLY A 354 -11.95 -8.42 -27.31
N ILE A 355 -12.21 -8.30 -26.01
CA ILE A 355 -11.20 -8.00 -24.98
C ILE A 355 -10.78 -9.30 -24.29
N ILE A 356 -9.47 -9.53 -24.25
CA ILE A 356 -8.86 -10.62 -23.49
C ILE A 356 -8.38 -10.03 -22.15
N PRO A 357 -8.99 -10.38 -21.01
CA PRO A 357 -8.47 -9.99 -19.69
C PRO A 357 -7.16 -10.73 -19.39
N VAL A 358 -6.45 -10.28 -18.33
CA VAL A 358 -5.28 -10.99 -17.82
C VAL A 358 -5.62 -12.45 -17.50
N THR A 359 -4.66 -13.35 -17.70
CA THR A 359 -4.80 -14.71 -17.17
C THR A 359 -4.62 -14.66 -15.66
N LYS A 360 -5.41 -15.43 -14.91
CA LYS A 360 -5.41 -15.41 -13.44
C LYS A 360 -5.53 -16.81 -12.85
N THR A 361 -4.76 -17.10 -11.81
CA THR A 361 -4.74 -18.39 -11.11
C THR A 361 -4.62 -18.19 -9.59
N LEU A 362 -5.37 -18.96 -8.81
CA LEU A 362 -5.25 -18.97 -7.35
C LEU A 362 -3.89 -19.57 -6.95
N VAL A 363 -3.15 -18.89 -6.07
CA VAL A 363 -1.87 -19.41 -5.55
C VAL A 363 -1.87 -19.63 -4.04
N PHE A 364 -2.72 -18.92 -3.29
CA PHE A 364 -2.78 -19.05 -1.85
C PHE A 364 -4.15 -18.61 -1.30
N ASP A 365 -4.69 -19.34 -0.32
CA ASP A 365 -5.91 -18.97 0.40
C ASP A 365 -5.58 -18.82 1.88
N LEU A 366 -5.60 -17.59 2.39
CA LEU A 366 -5.15 -17.26 3.74
C LEU A 366 -5.99 -17.96 4.81
N LEU A 367 -7.29 -18.16 4.55
CA LEU A 367 -8.21 -18.74 5.52
C LEU A 367 -8.01 -20.24 5.70
N THR A 368 -7.55 -20.93 4.66
CA THR A 368 -7.35 -22.39 4.68
C THR A 368 -5.89 -22.80 4.80
N ASN A 369 -4.94 -21.92 4.46
CA ASN A 369 -3.51 -22.24 4.43
C ASN A 369 -2.72 -21.67 5.61
N ILE A 370 -3.31 -20.78 6.43
CA ILE A 370 -2.70 -20.29 7.68
C ILE A 370 -3.39 -20.97 8.87
N SER A 371 -2.59 -21.48 9.81
CA SER A 371 -3.07 -22.12 11.04
C SER A 371 -2.29 -21.61 12.27
N PRO A 372 -2.97 -21.13 13.33
CA PRO A 372 -4.41 -20.83 13.42
C PRO A 372 -4.87 -19.86 12.32
N VAL A 373 -6.18 -19.84 12.01
CA VAL A 373 -6.74 -19.02 10.91
C VAL A 373 -6.25 -17.57 10.99
N TYR A 374 -5.97 -16.96 9.83
CA TYR A 374 -5.64 -15.54 9.73
C TYR A 374 -6.76 -14.70 10.35
N PRO A 375 -6.55 -14.04 11.52
CA PRO A 375 -7.64 -13.51 12.33
C PRO A 375 -8.08 -12.09 11.91
N HIS A 376 -7.28 -11.39 11.13
CA HIS A 376 -7.51 -9.99 10.77
C HIS A 376 -8.56 -9.86 9.66
N ASP A 377 -9.25 -8.73 9.59
CA ASP A 377 -10.16 -8.36 8.51
C ASP A 377 -9.42 -7.88 7.26
N LYS A 378 -8.33 -7.14 7.45
CA LYS A 378 -7.52 -6.55 6.40
C LYS A 378 -6.24 -7.34 6.15
N ALA A 379 -6.09 -7.88 4.95
CA ALA A 379 -4.82 -8.40 4.43
C ALA A 379 -4.45 -7.50 3.25
N GLU A 380 -3.53 -6.56 3.48
CA GLU A 380 -3.36 -5.39 2.62
C GLU A 380 -1.91 -5.16 2.20
N GLY A 381 -0.93 -5.87 2.75
CA GLY A 381 0.41 -5.90 2.18
C GLY A 381 0.81 -7.28 1.66
N ILE A 382 1.54 -7.33 0.53
CA ILE A 382 2.23 -8.53 0.06
C ILE A 382 3.61 -8.21 -0.53
N SER A 383 4.63 -8.98 -0.13
CA SER A 383 5.96 -8.95 -0.73
C SER A 383 6.45 -10.36 -1.04
N LEU A 384 7.07 -10.55 -2.21
CA LEU A 384 7.66 -11.82 -2.65
C LEU A 384 9.12 -11.91 -2.19
N ILE A 385 9.42 -12.95 -1.40
CA ILE A 385 10.76 -13.29 -0.94
C ILE A 385 11.25 -14.51 -1.73
N GLY A 386 12.33 -14.34 -2.49
CA GLY A 386 12.86 -15.41 -3.35
C GLY A 386 11.89 -15.77 -4.48
N SER A 387 11.61 -17.06 -4.65
CA SER A 387 10.73 -17.56 -5.71
C SER A 387 9.41 -18.13 -5.20
N ASN A 388 9.27 -18.40 -3.90
CA ASN A 388 8.11 -19.13 -3.37
C ASN A 388 7.68 -18.73 -1.95
N ARG A 389 8.22 -17.65 -1.36
CA ARG A 389 7.82 -17.20 -0.02
C ARG A 389 7.14 -15.85 -0.10
N LEU A 390 6.04 -15.68 0.63
CA LEU A 390 5.34 -14.40 0.73
C LEU A 390 5.47 -13.87 2.15
N ALA A 391 5.70 -12.57 2.27
CA ALA A 391 5.41 -11.78 3.47
C ALA A 391 4.07 -11.09 3.25
N ILE A 392 3.08 -11.34 4.11
CA ILE A 392 1.74 -10.76 4.01
C ILE A 392 1.45 -9.99 5.29
N SER A 393 1.10 -8.70 5.19
CA SER A 393 0.78 -7.87 6.35
C SER A 393 -0.70 -7.55 6.47
N ASN A 394 -1.16 -7.42 7.72
CA ASN A 394 -2.44 -6.80 8.03
C ASN A 394 -2.28 -5.29 8.28
N ASP A 395 -3.35 -4.56 7.99
CA ASP A 395 -3.60 -3.25 8.54
C ASP A 395 -4.44 -3.38 9.82
N ASP A 396 -3.95 -2.78 10.90
CA ASP A 396 -4.57 -2.82 12.21
C ASP A 396 -5.47 -1.60 12.48
N ASP A 397 -5.61 -0.69 11.51
CA ASP A 397 -6.40 0.55 11.64
C ASP A 397 -6.05 1.33 12.91
N PHE A 398 -4.76 1.38 13.27
CA PHE A 398 -4.27 2.04 14.50
C PHE A 398 -4.84 1.42 15.79
N GLY A 399 -5.28 0.16 15.72
CA GLY A 399 -5.90 -0.59 16.80
C GLY A 399 -7.34 -0.15 17.14
N VAL A 400 -8.02 0.55 16.23
CA VAL A 400 -9.37 1.08 16.44
C VAL A 400 -10.31 0.81 15.28
N VAL A 401 -11.61 0.84 15.56
CA VAL A 401 -12.70 0.82 14.57
C VAL A 401 -13.76 1.83 14.96
N ASP A 402 -14.66 2.14 14.03
CA ASP A 402 -15.83 2.96 14.30
C ASP A 402 -16.72 2.32 15.40
N ASN A 403 -17.16 3.14 16.37
CA ASN A 403 -18.08 2.73 17.42
C ASN A 403 -19.57 2.95 17.08
N GLY A 404 -19.87 3.48 15.88
CA GLY A 404 -21.22 3.83 15.42
C GLY A 404 -21.84 5.06 16.10
N GLN A 405 -21.04 5.81 16.86
CA GLN A 405 -21.44 6.93 17.72
C GLN A 405 -20.43 8.08 17.64
N ASN A 406 -20.03 8.47 16.44
CA ASN A 406 -19.09 9.58 16.21
C ASN A 406 -17.73 9.39 16.93
N GLY A 407 -17.18 8.18 16.91
CA GLY A 407 -15.90 7.94 17.56
C GLY A 407 -15.38 6.53 17.37
N PHE A 408 -14.45 6.17 18.25
CA PHE A 408 -13.67 4.96 18.13
C PHE A 408 -14.03 3.98 19.24
N THR A 409 -13.88 2.69 18.93
CA THR A 409 -13.73 1.62 19.91
C THR A 409 -12.49 0.81 19.56
N THR A 410 -11.96 0.06 20.53
CA THR A 410 -10.76 -0.76 20.30
C THR A 410 -11.08 -1.85 19.26
N LYS A 411 -10.20 -2.02 18.27
CA LYS A 411 -10.29 -3.10 17.28
C LYS A 411 -9.85 -4.40 17.96
N ILE A 412 -10.81 -5.25 18.31
CA ILE A 412 -10.56 -6.54 18.96
C ILE A 412 -10.71 -7.65 17.94
N LEU A 413 -9.68 -8.47 17.78
CA LEU A 413 -9.70 -9.67 16.96
C LEU A 413 -10.64 -10.72 17.58
N PRO A 414 -11.77 -11.07 16.94
CA PRO A 414 -12.76 -11.96 17.54
C PRO A 414 -12.22 -13.36 17.89
N ALA A 415 -11.27 -13.87 17.09
CA ALA A 415 -10.68 -15.19 17.28
C ALA A 415 -9.73 -15.28 18.50
N THR A 416 -9.17 -14.15 18.96
CA THR A 416 -8.13 -14.15 20.01
C THR A 416 -8.50 -13.30 21.23
N GLY A 417 -9.46 -12.40 21.10
CA GLY A 417 -9.82 -11.42 22.13
C GLY A 417 -8.73 -10.35 22.37
N GLN A 418 -7.72 -10.27 21.50
CA GLN A 418 -6.63 -9.32 21.60
C GLN A 418 -6.90 -8.08 20.74
N VAL A 419 -6.26 -6.97 21.10
CA VAL A 419 -6.21 -5.78 20.24
C VAL A 419 -5.50 -6.14 18.94
N ASP A 420 -6.05 -5.69 17.82
CA ASP A 420 -5.40 -5.86 16.52
C ASP A 420 -4.09 -5.07 16.46
N ARG A 421 -3.07 -5.67 15.85
CA ARG A 421 -1.70 -5.14 15.75
C ARG A 421 -1.14 -5.48 14.38
N ASN A 422 -0.30 -4.60 13.84
CA ASN A 422 0.41 -4.90 12.60
C ASN A 422 1.31 -6.14 12.77
N ARG A 423 1.17 -7.07 11.85
CA ARG A 423 1.86 -8.35 11.83
C ARG A 423 2.21 -8.72 10.39
N ILE A 424 3.39 -9.32 10.21
CA ILE A 424 3.80 -9.94 8.94
C ILE A 424 3.70 -11.45 9.10
N TYR A 425 2.93 -12.11 8.25
CA TYR A 425 2.88 -13.56 8.10
C TYR A 425 3.85 -13.99 7.02
N PHE A 426 4.71 -14.98 7.31
CA PHE A 426 5.62 -15.54 6.32
C PHE A 426 5.14 -16.92 5.90
N VAL A 427 4.69 -17.03 4.65
CA VAL A 427 4.10 -18.25 4.12
C VAL A 427 4.93 -18.78 2.96
N THR A 428 5.15 -20.10 2.92
CA THR A 428 5.87 -20.75 1.83
C THR A 428 4.86 -21.41 0.90
N LEU A 429 4.87 -21.01 -0.36
CA LEU A 429 4.04 -21.58 -1.41
C LEU A 429 4.56 -22.98 -1.79
N PRO A 430 3.67 -23.94 -2.06
CA PRO A 430 4.06 -25.29 -2.46
C PRO A 430 4.78 -25.32 -3.80
N THR A 431 4.48 -24.37 -4.69
CA THR A 431 5.06 -24.27 -6.02
C THR A 431 5.74 -22.90 -6.18
N PRO A 432 7.00 -22.84 -6.66
CA PRO A 432 7.64 -21.59 -7.03
C PRO A 432 6.87 -20.80 -8.10
N LEU A 433 6.91 -19.47 -7.99
CA LEU A 433 6.22 -18.54 -8.88
C LEU A 433 7.04 -18.14 -10.11
N LYS A 434 8.37 -18.32 -10.04
CA LYS A 434 9.35 -18.05 -11.10
C LYS A 434 9.81 -19.33 -11.77
#